data_AF-A0A2U3KK49-F1
#
_entry.id   AF-A0A2U3KK49-F1
#
_cell.length_a   1.000
_cell.length_b   1.000
_cell.length_c   1.000
_cell.angle_alpha   90.00
_cell.angle_beta   90.00
_cell.angle_gamma   90.00
#
_symmetry.space_group_name_H-M   'P 1'
#
loop_
_entity.id
_entity.type
_entity.pdbx_description
1 polymer ?
#
loop_
_entity_poly.entity_id
_entity_poly.type
_entity_poly.pdbx_seq_one_letter_code
_entity_poly.pdbx_strand_id
1 'polypeptide(L)' 'MFEELGVPVDIYGVGSSLLENSDETNNDYTSDIVRVKLDETWTEMHKVGRGPCDNPNLERIQ' A
#
# COMPACT_ATOMS: atom_id res chain seq x y z
N MET A 1 12.66 8.78 19.97
CA MET A 1 12.61 7.40 19.42
C MET A 1 12.58 6.41 20.57
N PHE A 2 12.02 5.20 20.42
CA PHE A 2 11.99 4.19 21.52
C PHE A 2 13.42 3.84 22.00
N GLU A 3 14.39 3.92 21.10
CA GLU A 3 15.82 3.74 21.32
C GLU A 3 16.42 4.81 22.25
N GLU A 4 15.96 6.06 22.16
CA GLU A 4 16.39 7.15 23.05
C GLU A 4 15.84 7.00 24.47
N LEU A 5 14.73 6.26 24.61
CA LEU A 5 14.09 5.95 25.89
C LEU A 5 14.62 4.64 26.51
N GLY A 6 15.54 3.94 25.83
CA GLY A 6 16.15 2.70 26.30
C GLY A 6 15.15 1.56 26.52
N VAL A 7 13.97 1.62 25.90
CA VAL A 7 12.98 0.56 26.06
C VAL A 7 13.37 -0.66 25.22
N PRO A 8 13.17 -1.89 25.72
CA PRO A 8 13.41 -3.09 24.93
C PRO A 8 12.41 -3.14 23.77
N VAL A 9 12.93 -3.40 22.57
CA VAL A 9 12.15 -3.60 21.34
C VAL A 9 12.45 -5.00 20.85
N ASP A 10 11.43 -5.85 20.77
CA ASP A 10 11.59 -7.24 20.36
C ASP A 10 11.78 -7.39 18.83
N ILE A 11 11.14 -6.52 18.04
CA ILE A 11 11.12 -6.61 16.57
C ILE A 11 11.01 -5.21 15.95
N TYR A 12 11.73 -4.99 14.84
CA TYR A 12 11.60 -3.80 13.99
C TYR A 12 10.98 -4.15 12.65
N GLY A 13 9.97 -3.39 12.24
CA GLY A 13 9.44 -3.41 10.87
C GLY A 13 10.22 -2.41 10.01
N VAL A 14 11.13 -2.90 9.18
CA VAL A 14 11.94 -2.07 8.27
C VAL A 14 11.45 -2.27 6.84
N GLY A 15 11.17 -1.17 6.14
CA GLY A 15 10.57 -1.16 4.81
C GLY A 15 11.56 -0.79 3.70
N SER A 16 11.19 0.20 2.89
CA SER A 16 11.92 0.62 1.68
C SER A 16 13.38 0.99 1.87
N SER A 17 13.84 1.31 3.08
CA SER A 17 15.25 1.58 3.38
C SER A 17 16.17 0.36 3.20
N LEU A 18 15.63 -0.85 3.15
CA LEU A 18 16.37 -2.09 2.83
C LEU A 18 16.20 -2.54 1.38
N LEU A 19 15.37 -1.84 0.61
CA LEU A 19 15.20 -2.06 -0.82
C LEU A 19 16.01 -1.00 -1.57
N GLU A 20 16.40 -1.29 -2.81
CA GLU A 20 16.96 -0.27 -3.68
C GLU A 20 15.82 0.66 -4.10
N ASN A 21 15.69 1.77 -3.36
CA ASN A 21 14.73 2.83 -3.60
C ASN A 21 15.50 4.15 -3.62
N SER A 22 15.81 4.62 -4.82
CA SER A 22 16.65 5.78 -5.11
C SER A 22 15.99 6.65 -6.19
N ASP A 23 16.59 7.81 -6.48
CA ASP A 23 16.15 8.66 -7.60
C ASP A 23 16.22 7.92 -8.96
N GLU A 24 17.04 6.87 -9.06
CA GLU A 24 17.20 6.03 -10.25
C GLU A 24 16.24 4.84 -10.27
N THR A 25 15.75 4.40 -9.10
CA THR A 25 14.90 3.21 -8.95
C THR A 25 13.77 3.49 -7.96
N ASN A 26 12.54 3.61 -8.46
CA ASN A 26 11.37 3.88 -7.61
C ASN A 26 10.50 2.63 -7.45
N ASN A 27 10.25 2.25 -6.20
CA ASN A 27 9.39 1.14 -5.80
C ASN A 27 8.14 1.58 -5.01
N ASP A 28 7.81 2.87 -5.00
CA ASP A 28 6.66 3.46 -4.31
C ASP A 28 5.35 3.25 -5.10
N TYR A 29 4.93 1.99 -5.18
CA TYR A 29 3.65 1.60 -5.74
C TYR A 29 2.74 1.08 -4.64
N THR A 30 1.53 1.62 -4.57
CA THR A 30 0.51 1.17 -3.62
C THR A 30 -0.65 0.50 -4.34
N SER A 31 -1.12 -0.63 -3.80
CA SER A 31 -2.38 -1.24 -4.20
C SER A 31 -3.33 -1.19 -3.00
N ASP A 32 -4.35 -0.34 -3.09
CA ASP A 32 -5.35 -0.18 -2.05
C ASP A 32 -6.60 -1.02 -2.38
N ILE A 33 -7.22 -1.62 -1.37
CA ILE A 33 -8.57 -2.16 -1.52
C ILE A 33 -9.53 -0.98 -1.63
N VAL A 34 -10.11 -0.80 -2.81
CA VAL A 34 -11.03 0.32 -3.08
C VAL A 34 -12.50 -0.09 -3.09
N ARG A 35 -12.78 -1.37 -3.39
CA ARG A 35 -14.11 -1.97 -3.40
C ARG A 35 -14.04 -3.43 -2.95
N VAL A 36 -15.10 -3.90 -2.33
CA VAL A 36 -15.30 -5.31 -1.99
C VAL A 36 -16.63 -5.78 -2.58
N LYS A 37 -16.69 -7.04 -3.02
CA LYS A 37 -17.94 -7.63 -3.49
C LYS A 37 -18.62 -8.31 -2.30
N LEU A 38 -19.79 -7.81 -1.93
CA LEU A 38 -20.67 -8.41 -0.91
C LEU A 38 -21.91 -8.91 -1.64
N ASP A 39 -22.14 -10.22 -1.59
CA ASP A 39 -23.13 -10.91 -2.40
C ASP A 39 -22.98 -10.58 -3.90
N GLU A 40 -23.98 -9.94 -4.52
CA GLU A 40 -23.97 -9.53 -5.93
C GLU A 40 -23.62 -8.05 -6.12
N THR A 41 -23.30 -7.32 -5.04
CA THR A 41 -23.07 -5.87 -5.09
C THR A 41 -21.62 -5.51 -4.81
N TRP A 42 -21.09 -4.53 -5.55
CA TRP A 42 -19.82 -3.90 -5.23
C TRP A 42 -20.03 -2.76 -4.23
N THR A 43 -19.37 -2.85 -3.09
CA THR A 43 -19.40 -1.83 -2.03
C THR A 43 -18.07 -1.08 -1.99
N GLU A 44 -18.12 0.24 -1.96
CA GLU A 44 -16.91 1.06 -1.81
C GLU A 44 -16.34 0.94 -0.40
N MET A 45 -15.03 0.68 -0.30
CA MET A 45 -14.30 0.45 0.95
C MET A 45 -12.93 1.15 0.95
N HIS A 46 -12.78 2.17 0.12
CA HIS A 46 -11.53 2.90 0.00
C HIS A 46 -11.28 3.84 1.19
N LYS A 47 -10.00 4.11 1.47
CA LYS A 47 -9.60 5.23 2.34
C LYS A 47 -10.08 6.55 1.73
N VAL A 48 -10.61 7.46 2.55
CA VAL A 48 -11.07 8.79 2.10
C VAL A 48 -10.04 9.45 1.17
N GLY A 49 -10.49 9.84 -0.03
CA GLY A 49 -9.65 10.47 -1.06
C GLY A 49 -8.88 9.50 -1.96
N ARG A 50 -8.98 8.18 -1.75
CA ARG A 50 -8.33 7.14 -2.55
C ARG A 50 -9.33 6.22 -3.22
N GLY A 51 -10.36 6.83 -3.80
CA GLY A 51 -11.40 6.12 -4.53
C GLY A 51 -10.84 5.26 -5.67
N PRO A 52 -11.66 4.33 -6.19
CA PRO A 52 -11.31 3.56 -7.38
C PRO A 52 -10.99 4.50 -8.56
N CYS A 53 -9.87 4.23 -9.23
CA CYS A 53 -9.45 4.96 -10.43
C CYS A 53 -9.54 4.06 -11.66
N ASP A 54 -9.94 4.64 -12.80
CA ASP A 54 -9.88 3.96 -14.09
C ASP A 54 -8.51 4.22 -14.74
N ASN A 55 -7.84 3.16 -15.18
CA ASN A 55 -6.62 3.26 -15.97
C ASN A 55 -6.90 2.68 -17.36
N PRO A 56 -6.90 3.50 -18.43
CA PRO A 56 -7.26 3.05 -19.77
C PRO A 56 -6.25 2.06 -20.37
N ASN A 57 -5.05 1.95 -19.79
CA ASN A 57 -4.03 1.01 -20.21
C ASN A 57 -4.14 -0.35 -19.52
N LEU A 58 -5.04 -0.51 -18.54
CA LEU A 58 -5.23 -1.80 -17.87
C LEU A 58 -6.16 -2.70 -18.68
N GLU A 59 -5.65 -3.88 -19.02
CA GLU A 59 -6.41 -4.96 -19.62
C GLU A 59 -6.60 -6.10 -18.62
N ARG A 60 -7.77 -6.74 -18.67
CA ARG A 60 -8.03 -7.91 -17.84
C ARG A 60 -7.25 -9.10 -18.39
N ILE A 61 -6.23 -9.53 -17.66
CA ILE A 61 -5.52 -10.79 -17.94
C ILE A 61 -6.49 -11.96 -17.65
N GLN A 62 -6.63 -12.90 -18.60
CA GLN A 62 -7.46 -14.12 -18.45
C GLN A 62 -6.66 -15.28 -17.86
#